data_AF-A0A6J1P6V2-F1
#
_entry.id   AF-A0A6J1P6V2-F1
#
_cell.length_a   1.000
_cell.length_b   1.000
_cell.length_c   1.000
_cell.angle_alpha   90.00
_cell.angle_beta   90.00
_cell.angle_gamma   90.00
#
_symmetry.space_group_name_H-M   'P 1'
#
loop_
_entity.id
_entity.type
_entity.pdbx_description
1 polymer ?
#
loop_
_entity_poly.entity_id
_entity_poly.type
_entity_poly.pdbx_seq_one_letter_code
_entity_poly.pdbx_strand_id
1 'polypeptide(L)'
;MPFTYRKDVYKDGIQTGLYTPPRSMLEDAEVNPDNKCYCQGEKCPPRGLQNISPCQYNAPVYLSYPHFYDAEPSLLEGFEGLQPDEKKHGSYILLQPKIGVPLEAQVRVQLNIKVDRAPNIRVNNIHKFPDIMFPVMWAQEGVDSVSTSIWRWIWLGTTFGPIAAPIISYSLIIIGLGVLINVFIKAYKSFVIGQ
;
A
#
# COMPACT_ATOMS: atom_id res chain seq x y z
N MET A 1 5.51 0.95 9.77
CA MET A 1 5.70 0.12 8.57
C MET A 1 5.51 0.99 7.32
N PRO A 2 6.60 1.45 6.68
CA PRO A 2 6.49 2.33 5.53
C PRO A 2 6.17 1.53 4.25
N PHE A 3 5.23 2.04 3.47
CA PHE A 3 5.01 1.58 2.10
C PHE A 3 5.90 2.39 1.15
N THR A 4 6.48 1.72 0.15
CA THR A 4 7.45 2.31 -0.77
C THR A 4 6.96 2.21 -2.20
N TYR A 5 7.13 3.30 -2.97
CA TYR A 5 6.73 3.36 -4.37
C TYR A 5 7.47 2.30 -5.20
N ARG A 6 6.78 1.74 -6.21
CA ARG A 6 7.32 0.74 -7.13
C ARG A 6 7.24 1.20 -8.58
N LYS A 7 6.04 1.54 -9.03
CA LYS A 7 5.76 1.91 -10.43
C LYS A 7 4.39 2.55 -10.56
N ASP A 8 4.17 3.24 -11.66
CA ASP A 8 2.84 3.71 -12.04
C ASP A 8 2.05 2.57 -12.71
N VAL A 9 0.76 2.54 -12.42
CA VAL A 9 -0.22 1.61 -12.96
C VAL A 9 -1.52 2.36 -13.23
N TYR A 10 -2.31 1.88 -14.17
CA TYR A 10 -3.63 2.43 -14.45
C TYR A 10 -4.69 1.51 -13.86
N LYS A 11 -5.58 2.08 -13.04
CA LYS A 11 -6.75 1.41 -12.52
C LYS A 11 -7.98 2.20 -12.97
N ASP A 12 -8.85 1.54 -13.74
CA ASP A 12 -10.11 2.12 -14.21
C ASP A 12 -9.94 3.51 -14.85
N GLY A 13 -8.92 3.66 -15.70
CA GLY A 13 -8.64 4.93 -16.40
C GLY A 13 -8.06 6.06 -15.53
N ILE A 14 -7.71 5.79 -14.28
CA ILE A 14 -7.00 6.72 -13.38
C ILE A 14 -5.57 6.21 -13.17
N GLN A 15 -4.58 7.10 -13.30
CA GLN A 15 -3.19 6.79 -12.98
C GLN A 15 -3.00 6.69 -11.47
N THR A 16 -2.43 5.59 -11.00
CA THR A 16 -2.06 5.34 -9.61
C THR A 16 -0.61 4.92 -9.49
N GLY A 17 0.01 5.22 -8.36
CA GLY A 17 1.28 4.63 -7.97
C GLY A 17 1.03 3.32 -7.20
N LEU A 18 1.73 2.27 -7.56
CA LEU A 18 1.81 1.03 -6.78
C LEU A 18 2.82 1.22 -5.66
N TYR A 19 2.36 1.02 -4.43
CA TYR A 19 3.21 1.02 -3.24
C TYR A 19 3.15 -0.36 -2.58
N THR A 20 4.30 -0.91 -2.21
CA THR A 20 4.39 -2.15 -1.44
C THR A 20 5.35 -1.98 -0.26
N PRO A 21 5.20 -2.78 0.82
CA PRO A 21 6.20 -2.83 1.87
C PRO A 21 7.57 -3.21 1.28
N PRO A 22 8.68 -2.62 1.76
CA PRO A 22 10.02 -3.05 1.38
C PRO A 22 10.34 -4.40 2.02
N ARG A 23 11.17 -5.22 1.36
CA ARG A 23 11.65 -6.49 1.91
C ARG A 23 12.39 -6.31 3.24
N SER A 24 13.04 -5.17 3.43
CA SER A 24 13.71 -4.80 4.68
C SER A 24 12.78 -4.66 5.89
N MET A 25 11.45 -4.60 5.70
CA MET A 25 10.49 -4.33 6.78
C MET A 25 10.47 -5.42 7.85
N LEU A 26 10.48 -6.69 7.46
CA LEU A 26 10.50 -7.85 8.37
C LEU A 26 11.81 -8.63 8.23
N GLU A 27 12.86 -7.95 7.79
CA GLU A 27 14.18 -8.54 7.59
C GLU A 27 14.90 -8.76 8.93
N ASP A 28 15.82 -9.71 8.96
CA ASP A 28 16.65 -9.96 10.14
C ASP A 28 17.44 -8.72 10.55
N ALA A 29 17.61 -8.53 11.86
CA ALA A 29 18.37 -7.39 12.40
C ALA A 29 19.85 -7.41 12.00
N GLU A 30 20.38 -8.55 11.58
CA GLU A 30 21.75 -8.67 11.06
C GLU A 30 21.88 -8.08 9.64
N VAL A 31 20.84 -8.24 8.81
CA VAL A 31 20.80 -7.73 7.44
C VAL A 31 20.28 -6.30 7.39
N ASN A 32 19.25 -5.98 8.20
CA ASN A 32 18.74 -4.64 8.40
C ASN A 32 18.89 -4.19 9.87
N PRO A 33 19.99 -3.49 10.23
CA PRO A 33 20.26 -3.03 11.59
C PRO A 33 19.16 -2.15 12.21
N ASP A 34 18.36 -1.47 11.38
CA ASP A 34 17.23 -0.65 11.85
C ASP A 34 16.19 -1.51 12.59
N ASN A 35 16.07 -2.80 12.24
CA ASN A 35 15.13 -3.72 12.88
C ASN A 35 15.59 -4.21 14.25
N LYS A 36 16.82 -3.90 14.68
CA LYS A 36 17.33 -4.29 16.00
C LYS A 36 16.49 -3.74 17.15
N CYS A 37 15.84 -2.58 16.95
CA CYS A 37 14.95 -1.98 17.94
C CYS A 37 13.66 -2.77 18.18
N TYR A 38 13.30 -3.69 17.28
CA TYR A 38 12.10 -4.53 17.36
C TYR A 38 12.34 -5.87 18.06
N CYS A 39 13.58 -6.17 18.45
CA CYS A 39 13.94 -7.38 19.16
C CYS A 39 13.66 -7.25 20.67
N GLN A 40 13.20 -8.34 21.30
CA GLN A 40 13.05 -8.38 22.76
C GLN A 40 14.38 -8.79 23.40
N GLY A 41 15.17 -7.79 23.81
CA GLY A 41 16.50 -8.02 24.38
C GLY A 41 17.51 -8.44 23.31
N GLU A 42 18.29 -9.47 23.59
CA GLU A 42 19.37 -9.93 22.69
C GLU A 42 18.88 -10.87 21.58
N LYS A 43 17.68 -11.45 21.70
CA LYS A 43 17.16 -12.43 20.75
C LYS A 43 16.10 -11.81 19.84
N CYS A 44 16.46 -11.68 18.56
CA CYS A 44 15.54 -11.25 17.52
C CYS A 44 14.64 -12.40 17.04
N PRO A 45 13.41 -12.11 16.59
CA PRO A 45 12.62 -13.08 15.86
C PRO A 45 13.32 -13.47 14.53
N PRO A 46 13.05 -14.67 14.00
CA PRO A 46 13.47 -15.05 12.65
C PRO A 46 12.91 -14.11 11.58
N ARG A 47 13.56 -14.08 10.41
CA ARG A 47 13.14 -13.29 9.25
C ARG A 47 11.68 -13.52 8.89
N GLY A 48 10.96 -12.44 8.65
CA GLY A 48 9.55 -12.44 8.29
C GLY A 48 8.60 -12.42 9.49
N LEU A 49 9.12 -12.34 10.72
CA LEU A 49 8.33 -12.25 11.94
C LEU A 49 8.59 -10.95 12.71
N GLN A 50 7.51 -10.35 13.19
CA GLN A 50 7.54 -9.19 14.07
C GLN A 50 6.91 -9.56 15.41
N ASN A 51 7.68 -9.43 16.50
CA ASN A 51 7.15 -9.63 17.85
C ASN A 51 6.23 -8.47 18.22
N ILE A 52 4.98 -8.77 18.59
CA ILE A 52 3.99 -7.80 19.08
C ILE A 52 3.48 -8.14 20.49
N SER A 53 4.21 -8.99 21.22
CA SER A 53 3.88 -9.37 22.60
C SER A 53 3.68 -8.15 23.52
N PRO A 54 4.52 -7.10 23.46
CA PRO A 54 4.31 -5.89 24.28
C PRO A 54 2.99 -5.18 23.98
N CYS A 55 2.44 -5.33 22.78
CA CYS A 55 1.17 -4.74 22.36
C CYS A 55 -0.05 -5.58 22.77
N GLN A 56 0.18 -6.85 23.15
CA GLN A 56 -0.87 -7.85 23.40
C GLN A 56 -0.79 -8.41 24.83
N TYR A 57 -0.65 -7.54 25.83
CA TYR A 57 -0.59 -7.93 27.25
C TYR A 57 0.49 -8.99 27.55
N ASN A 58 1.63 -8.96 26.83
CA ASN A 58 2.72 -9.93 26.88
C ASN A 58 2.35 -11.36 26.42
N ALA A 59 1.21 -11.54 25.73
CA ALA A 59 0.92 -12.78 25.03
C ALA A 59 1.96 -12.99 23.91
N PRO A 60 2.46 -14.23 23.67
CA PRO A 60 3.56 -14.50 22.75
C PRO A 60 3.12 -14.46 21.27
N VAL A 61 2.62 -13.31 20.82
CA VAL A 61 2.03 -13.09 19.49
C VAL A 61 3.04 -12.44 18.55
N TYR A 62 3.11 -12.96 17.33
CA TYR A 62 4.01 -12.53 16.27
C TYR A 62 3.24 -12.31 14.97
N LEU A 63 3.54 -11.21 14.28
CA LEU A 63 2.99 -10.92 12.96
C LEU A 63 3.92 -11.44 11.86
N SER A 64 3.34 -11.95 10.78
CA SER A 64 4.03 -12.23 9.51
C SER A 64 3.13 -11.86 8.34
N TYR A 65 3.61 -12.03 7.11
CA TYR A 65 2.70 -12.12 5.97
C TYR A 65 1.97 -13.48 5.96
N PRO A 66 0.81 -13.56 5.28
CA PRO A 66 0.07 -14.82 5.13
C PRO A 66 0.93 -15.94 4.55
N HIS A 67 0.72 -17.14 5.09
CA HIS A 67 1.47 -18.36 4.78
C HIS A 67 2.98 -18.18 4.87
N PHE A 68 3.46 -17.33 5.78
CA PHE A 68 4.88 -16.98 5.92
C PHE A 68 5.53 -16.52 4.61
N TYR A 69 4.78 -15.78 3.77
CA TYR A 69 5.35 -15.14 2.59
C TYR A 69 6.51 -14.20 2.98
N ASP A 70 7.59 -14.24 2.21
CA ASP A 70 8.82 -13.48 2.45
C ASP A 70 9.45 -13.70 3.86
N ALA A 71 9.27 -14.90 4.42
CA ALA A 71 9.86 -15.29 5.71
C ALA A 71 10.88 -16.43 5.55
N GLU A 72 11.57 -16.77 6.64
CA GLU A 72 12.53 -17.87 6.65
C GLU A 72 11.87 -19.22 6.29
N PRO A 73 12.46 -20.03 5.38
CA PRO A 73 11.86 -21.30 4.95
C PRO A 73 11.63 -22.31 6.08
N SER A 74 12.42 -22.25 7.15
CA SER A 74 12.29 -23.10 8.34
C SER A 74 10.92 -22.96 9.03
N LEU A 75 10.24 -21.81 8.88
CA LEU A 75 8.89 -21.58 9.41
C LEU A 75 7.81 -22.41 8.69
N LEU A 76 8.10 -22.93 7.50
CA LEU A 76 7.17 -23.75 6.71
C LEU A 76 7.31 -25.25 6.98
N GLU A 77 8.48 -25.71 7.43
CA GLU A 77 8.82 -27.14 7.55
C GLU A 77 7.88 -27.91 8.49
N GLY A 78 7.30 -27.23 9.48
CA GLY A 78 6.38 -27.82 10.47
C GLY A 78 4.92 -27.91 10.03
N PHE A 79 4.55 -27.44 8.84
CA PHE A 79 3.14 -27.30 8.43
C PHE A 79 2.88 -27.81 7.01
N GLU A 80 1.85 -28.64 6.87
CA GLU A 80 1.29 -29.00 5.58
C GLU A 80 0.21 -27.99 5.17
N GLY A 81 0.16 -27.62 3.88
CA GLY A 81 -0.87 -26.75 3.32
C GLY A 81 -0.53 -25.25 3.27
N LEU A 82 0.60 -24.81 3.81
CA LEU A 82 1.07 -23.44 3.64
C LEU A 82 1.69 -23.24 2.24
N GLN A 83 1.19 -22.26 1.48
CA GLN A 83 1.63 -21.98 0.10
C GLN A 83 1.90 -20.48 -0.08
N PRO A 84 3.07 -19.95 0.31
CA PRO A 84 3.39 -18.54 0.15
C PRO A 84 3.34 -18.11 -1.31
N ASP A 85 2.58 -17.05 -1.62
CA ASP A 85 2.43 -16.49 -2.96
C ASP A 85 2.43 -14.97 -2.88
N GLU A 86 3.31 -14.31 -3.64
CA GLU A 86 3.46 -12.85 -3.61
C GLU A 86 2.17 -12.10 -4.00
N LYS A 87 1.41 -12.61 -4.97
CA LYS A 87 0.19 -11.95 -5.45
C LYS A 87 -0.96 -12.09 -4.46
N LYS A 88 -1.06 -13.25 -3.80
CA LYS A 88 -2.12 -13.54 -2.82
C LYS A 88 -1.82 -13.02 -1.43
N HIS A 89 -0.54 -12.99 -1.03
CA HIS A 89 -0.14 -12.73 0.36
C HIS A 89 0.65 -11.42 0.54
N GLY A 90 1.14 -10.81 -0.54
CA GLY A 90 1.76 -9.49 -0.50
C GLY A 90 0.75 -8.38 -0.19
N SER A 91 1.14 -7.41 0.63
CA SER A 91 0.33 -6.20 0.85
C SER A 91 0.68 -5.13 -0.19
N TYR A 92 -0.32 -4.37 -0.66
CA TYR A 92 -0.11 -3.29 -1.63
C TYR A 92 -1.15 -2.18 -1.51
N ILE A 93 -0.80 -1.01 -2.02
CA ILE A 93 -1.68 0.16 -2.10
C ILE A 93 -1.55 0.77 -3.51
N LEU A 94 -2.68 0.99 -4.18
CA LEU A 94 -2.78 1.76 -5.41
C LEU A 94 -3.23 3.18 -5.08
N LEU A 95 -2.27 4.08 -4.97
CA LEU A 95 -2.48 5.46 -4.51
C LEU A 95 -2.55 6.43 -5.69
N GLN A 96 -3.56 7.30 -5.73
CA GLN A 96 -3.58 8.40 -6.69
C GLN A 96 -2.53 9.45 -6.28
N PRO A 97 -1.53 9.79 -7.11
CA PRO A 97 -0.35 10.56 -6.67
C PRO A 97 -0.59 12.06 -6.46
N LYS A 98 -1.60 12.66 -7.11
CA LYS A 98 -1.92 14.09 -6.99
C LYS A 98 -2.69 14.43 -5.72
N ILE A 99 -3.62 13.57 -5.32
CA ILE A 99 -4.53 13.80 -4.17
C ILE A 99 -4.27 12.87 -2.99
N GLY A 100 -3.43 11.84 -3.15
CA GLY A 100 -3.06 10.91 -2.08
C GLY A 100 -4.19 9.97 -1.65
N VAL A 101 -5.18 9.73 -2.50
CA VAL A 101 -6.33 8.85 -2.18
C VAL A 101 -6.08 7.44 -2.74
N PRO A 102 -6.23 6.37 -1.94
CA PRO A 102 -6.11 5.01 -2.44
C PRO A 102 -7.36 4.64 -3.26
N LEU A 103 -7.16 4.16 -4.48
CA LEU A 103 -8.26 3.58 -5.29
C LEU A 103 -8.51 2.12 -4.92
N GLU A 104 -7.46 1.44 -4.51
CA GLU A 104 -7.46 0.04 -4.08
C GLU A 104 -6.32 -0.14 -3.08
N ALA A 105 -6.56 -0.86 -1.99
CA ALA A 105 -5.55 -1.14 -0.99
C ALA A 105 -5.83 -2.48 -0.33
N GLN A 106 -4.82 -3.34 -0.21
CA GLN A 106 -4.93 -4.63 0.46
C GLN A 106 -3.77 -4.76 1.45
N VAL A 107 -4.09 -4.74 2.73
CA VAL A 107 -3.17 -5.02 3.82
C VAL A 107 -3.45 -6.43 4.31
N ARG A 108 -2.43 -7.28 4.26
CA ARG A 108 -2.53 -8.70 4.57
C ARG A 108 -1.54 -9.06 5.65
N VAL A 109 -2.06 -9.58 6.76
CA VAL A 109 -1.27 -9.90 7.95
C VAL A 109 -1.67 -11.26 8.51
N GLN A 110 -0.72 -11.97 9.08
CA GLN A 110 -0.93 -13.25 9.75
C GLN A 110 -0.55 -13.14 11.21
N LEU A 111 -1.42 -13.68 12.07
CA LEU A 111 -1.22 -13.81 13.50
C LEU A 111 -0.66 -15.19 13.80
N ASN A 112 0.51 -15.20 14.42
CA ASN A 112 1.21 -16.41 14.85
C ASN A 112 1.40 -16.37 16.37
N ILE A 113 1.37 -17.54 17.00
CA ILE A 113 1.68 -17.69 18.42
C ILE A 113 2.98 -18.48 18.54
N LYS A 114 3.93 -17.96 19.31
CA LYS A 114 5.12 -18.73 19.67
C LYS A 114 4.75 -19.73 20.75
N VAL A 115 4.93 -21.02 20.44
CA VAL A 115 4.70 -22.11 21.38
C VAL A 115 6.07 -22.65 21.79
N ASP A 116 6.43 -22.44 23.06
CA ASP A 116 7.63 -23.01 23.65
C ASP A 116 7.30 -24.37 24.29
N ARG A 117 8.22 -25.32 24.17
CA ARG A 117 8.11 -26.67 24.72
C ARG A 117 8.12 -26.59 26.24
N ALA A 118 7.07 -27.14 26.83
CA ALA A 118 6.91 -27.21 28.29
C ALA A 118 7.08 -28.65 28.80
N PRO A 119 8.32 -29.15 29.00
CA PRO A 119 8.56 -30.55 29.39
C PRO A 119 7.95 -30.91 30.75
N ASN A 120 7.77 -29.92 31.63
CA ASN A 120 7.22 -30.10 32.97
C ASN A 120 5.67 -30.12 33.00
N ILE A 121 5.00 -29.80 31.89
CA ILE A 121 3.54 -29.76 31.79
C ILE A 121 3.06 -31.01 31.04
N ARG A 122 2.60 -32.00 31.81
CA ARG A 122 2.15 -33.30 31.26
C ARG A 122 0.68 -33.31 30.79
N VAL A 123 -0.03 -32.20 30.92
CA VAL A 123 -1.42 -32.05 30.48
C VAL A 123 -1.48 -32.11 28.95
N ASN A 124 -2.44 -32.86 28.40
CA ASN A 124 -2.76 -32.92 26.96
C ASN A 124 -1.56 -33.13 26.00
N ASN A 125 -0.54 -33.88 26.41
CA ASN A 125 0.67 -34.13 25.60
C ASN A 125 1.47 -32.88 25.18
N ILE A 126 1.25 -31.73 25.83
CA ILE A 126 1.95 -30.47 25.51
C ILE A 126 3.48 -30.62 25.66
N HIS A 127 3.94 -31.47 26.58
CA HIS A 127 5.36 -31.83 26.75
C HIS A 127 6.05 -32.41 25.49
N LYS A 128 5.28 -32.90 24.51
CA LYS A 128 5.78 -33.44 23.23
C LYS A 128 5.75 -32.41 22.09
N PHE A 129 5.10 -31.27 22.29
CA PHE A 129 4.98 -30.26 21.25
C PHE A 129 6.34 -29.59 21.00
N PRO A 130 6.79 -29.47 19.74
CA PRO A 130 8.04 -28.80 19.42
C PRO A 130 7.96 -27.29 19.65
N ASP A 131 9.12 -26.64 19.77
CA ASP A 131 9.22 -25.19 19.73
C ASP A 131 8.88 -24.71 18.32
N ILE A 132 7.71 -24.09 18.14
CA ILE A 132 7.25 -23.66 16.81
C ILE A 132 6.52 -22.31 16.83
N MET A 133 6.51 -21.67 15.67
CA MET A 133 5.68 -20.51 15.38
C MET A 133 4.36 -20.99 14.79
N PHE A 134 3.33 -21.11 15.61
CA PHE A 134 2.04 -21.65 15.21
C PHE A 134 1.19 -20.58 14.50
N PRO A 135 0.88 -20.70 13.19
CA PRO A 135 0.01 -19.78 12.49
C PRO A 135 -1.44 -20.03 12.91
N VAL A 136 -2.09 -19.02 13.47
CA VAL A 136 -3.47 -19.15 13.96
C VAL A 136 -4.46 -18.75 12.87
N MET A 137 -4.28 -17.56 12.31
CA MET A 137 -5.15 -17.01 11.28
C MET A 137 -4.43 -15.90 10.52
N TRP A 138 -4.88 -15.63 9.30
CA TRP A 138 -4.52 -14.42 8.58
C TRP A 138 -5.78 -13.64 8.24
N ALA A 139 -5.60 -12.33 8.11
CA ALA A 139 -6.66 -11.40 7.76
C ALA A 139 -6.21 -10.53 6.60
N GLN A 140 -7.15 -10.19 5.73
CA GLN A 140 -7.00 -9.15 4.73
C GLN A 140 -7.96 -8.01 5.10
N GLU A 141 -7.40 -6.82 5.25
CA GLU A 141 -8.13 -5.59 5.43
C GLU A 141 -7.80 -4.65 4.28
N GLY A 142 -8.83 -4.09 3.66
CA GLY A 142 -8.62 -3.35 2.44
C GLY A 142 -9.89 -2.85 1.78
N VAL A 143 -9.69 -2.14 0.68
CA VAL A 143 -10.75 -1.68 -0.22
C VAL A 143 -10.39 -2.18 -1.61
N ASP A 144 -11.26 -3.00 -2.19
CA ASP A 144 -11.07 -3.54 -3.55
C ASP A 144 -11.26 -2.46 -4.62
N SER A 145 -12.20 -1.54 -4.38
CA SER A 145 -12.51 -0.44 -5.28
C SER A 145 -13.27 0.67 -4.55
N VAL A 146 -13.05 1.91 -4.94
CA VAL A 146 -13.87 3.05 -4.51
C VAL A 146 -15.27 3.00 -5.12
N SER A 147 -16.26 3.59 -4.44
CA SER A 147 -17.62 3.68 -4.96
C SER A 147 -17.67 4.50 -6.25
N THR A 148 -18.62 4.18 -7.14
CA THR A 148 -18.76 4.85 -8.44
C THR A 148 -18.86 6.37 -8.33
N SER A 149 -19.52 6.88 -7.29
CA SER A 149 -19.63 8.32 -7.02
C SER A 149 -18.26 8.94 -6.71
N ILE A 150 -17.48 8.31 -5.83
CA ILE A 150 -16.13 8.77 -5.46
C ILE A 150 -15.21 8.68 -6.67
N TRP A 151 -15.25 7.55 -7.39
CA TRP A 151 -14.47 7.35 -8.61
C TRP A 151 -14.72 8.47 -9.64
N ARG A 152 -15.99 8.86 -9.87
CA ARG A 152 -16.34 9.94 -10.81
C ARG A 152 -15.70 11.26 -10.41
N TRP A 153 -15.72 11.62 -9.12
CA TRP A 153 -15.09 12.85 -8.63
C TRP A 153 -13.58 12.81 -8.77
N ILE A 154 -12.94 11.68 -8.45
CA ILE A 154 -11.49 11.52 -8.61
C ILE A 154 -11.12 11.60 -10.09
N TRP A 155 -11.84 10.90 -10.96
CA TRP A 155 -11.60 10.93 -12.41
C TRP A 155 -11.80 12.33 -12.99
N LEU A 156 -12.89 13.02 -12.61
CA LEU A 156 -13.18 14.37 -13.03
C LEU A 156 -12.07 15.35 -12.59
N GLY A 157 -11.61 15.24 -11.35
CA GLY A 157 -10.60 16.14 -10.79
C GLY A 157 -9.17 15.85 -11.25
N THR A 158 -8.82 14.59 -11.51
CA THR A 158 -7.42 14.18 -11.70
C THR A 158 -7.06 13.83 -13.15
N THR A 159 -8.03 13.33 -13.91
CA THR A 159 -7.86 12.94 -15.33
C THR A 159 -8.46 13.99 -16.25
N PHE A 160 -9.75 14.32 -16.07
CA PHE A 160 -10.45 15.23 -16.98
C PHE A 160 -10.09 16.71 -16.76
N GLY A 161 -10.18 17.18 -15.51
CA GLY A 161 -10.01 18.59 -15.13
C GLY A 161 -8.69 19.19 -15.61
N PRO A 162 -7.53 18.53 -15.40
CA PRO A 162 -6.23 19.04 -15.85
C PRO A 162 -6.08 19.16 -17.37
N ILE A 163 -6.89 18.42 -18.14
CA ILE A 163 -6.90 18.49 -19.60
C ILE A 163 -7.91 19.55 -20.08
N ALA A 164 -9.12 19.54 -19.52
CA ALA A 164 -10.19 20.44 -19.95
C ALA A 164 -9.93 21.90 -19.56
N ALA A 165 -9.43 22.16 -18.35
CA ALA A 165 -9.20 23.52 -17.85
C ALA A 165 -8.24 24.36 -18.73
N PRO A 166 -7.03 23.89 -19.12
CA PRO A 166 -6.16 24.65 -20.01
C PRO A 166 -6.77 24.81 -21.41
N ILE A 167 -7.43 23.79 -21.95
CA ILE A 167 -8.08 23.88 -23.27
C ILE A 167 -9.13 24.99 -23.28
N ILE A 168 -10.01 25.02 -22.28
CA ILE A 168 -11.05 26.05 -22.15
C ILE A 168 -10.40 27.42 -21.97
N SER A 169 -9.41 27.54 -21.09
CA SER A 169 -8.70 28.79 -20.82
C SER A 169 -8.04 29.36 -22.08
N TYR A 170 -7.24 28.55 -22.79
CA TYR A 170 -6.58 28.98 -24.02
C TYR A 170 -7.58 29.31 -25.13
N SER A 171 -8.68 28.56 -25.23
CA SER A 171 -9.74 28.85 -26.20
C SER A 171 -10.38 30.22 -25.93
N LEU A 172 -10.70 30.53 -24.67
CA LEU A 172 -11.27 31.82 -24.29
C LEU A 172 -10.30 32.99 -24.54
N ILE A 173 -9.00 32.79 -24.29
CA ILE A 173 -7.97 33.80 -24.58
C ILE A 173 -7.89 34.07 -26.09
N ILE A 174 -7.87 33.03 -26.92
CA ILE A 174 -7.81 33.17 -28.39
C ILE A 174 -9.05 33.89 -28.91
N ILE A 175 -10.24 33.51 -28.44
CA ILE A 175 -11.50 34.15 -28.81
C ILE A 175 -11.49 35.63 -28.39
N GLY A 176 -11.05 35.92 -27.16
CA GLY A 176 -10.94 37.29 -26.64
C GLY A 176 -10.00 38.16 -27.48
N LEU A 177 -8.82 37.65 -27.83
CA LEU A 177 -7.88 38.33 -28.71
C LEU A 177 -8.48 38.56 -30.10
N GLY A 178 -9.17 37.57 -30.66
CA GLY A 178 -9.87 37.70 -31.95
C GLY A 178 -10.92 38.82 -31.95
N VAL A 179 -11.70 38.93 -30.86
CA VAL A 179 -12.69 40.01 -30.68
C VAL A 179 -12.00 41.38 -30.57
N LEU A 180 -10.93 41.49 -29.77
CA LEU A 180 -10.19 42.74 -29.62
C LEU A 180 -9.57 43.20 -30.95
N ILE A 181 -8.98 42.28 -31.72
CA ILE A 181 -8.45 42.57 -33.06
C ILE A 181 -9.58 43.03 -33.99
N ASN A 182 -10.74 42.37 -33.96
CA ASN A 182 -11.89 42.77 -34.78
C ASN A 182 -12.38 44.18 -34.45
N VAL A 183 -12.51 44.50 -33.15
CA VAL A 183 -12.90 45.83 -32.66
C VAL A 183 -11.85 46.87 -33.07
N PHE A 184 -10.56 46.58 -32.91
CA PHE A 184 -9.48 47.48 -33.31
C PHE A 184 -9.52 47.77 -34.82
N ILE A 185 -9.70 46.74 -35.66
CA ILE A 185 -9.82 46.91 -37.12
C ILE A 185 -11.04 47.78 -37.47
N LYS A 186 -12.19 47.53 -36.83
CA LYS A 186 -13.41 48.34 -37.07
C LYS A 186 -13.22 49.79 -36.63
N ALA A 187 -12.64 50.04 -35.47
CA ALA A 187 -12.36 51.38 -34.97
C ALA A 187 -11.34 52.12 -35.85
N TYR A 188 -10.26 51.45 -36.23
CA TYR A 188 -9.24 52.00 -37.13
C TYR A 188 -9.84 52.38 -38.49
N LYS A 189 -10.64 51.50 -39.11
CA LYS A 189 -11.35 51.80 -40.35
C LYS A 189 -12.30 52.99 -40.20
N SER A 190 -13.07 53.06 -39.12
CA SER A 190 -13.99 54.17 -38.86
C SER A 190 -13.26 55.51 -38.69
N PHE A 191 -12.08 55.52 -38.08
CA PHE A 191 -11.31 56.74 -37.82
C PHE A 191 -10.53 57.21 -39.05
N VAL A 192 -9.97 56.29 -39.84
CA VAL A 192 -9.09 56.63 -40.98
C VAL A 192 -9.85 56.77 -42.30
N ILE A 193 -10.91 56.00 -42.53
CA ILE A 193 -11.68 56.02 -43.79
C ILE A 193 -12.96 56.87 -43.65
N GLY A 194 -13.36 57.20 -42.41
CA GLY A 194 -14.56 57.99 -42.11
C GLY A 194 -14.39 59.52 -42.20
N GLN A 195 -13.29 60.02 -42.78
CA GLN A 195 -13.12 61.43 -43.18
C GLN A 195 -13.18 61.56 -44.70
#